data_AF-A0AA89BIN0-F1
#
_entry.id   AF-A0AA89BIN0-F1
#
_cell.length_a   1.000
_cell.length_b   1.000
_cell.length_c   1.000
_cell.angle_alpha   90.00
_cell.angle_beta   90.00
_cell.angle_gamma   90.00
#
_symmetry.space_group_name_H-M   'P 1'
#
loop_
_entity.id
_entity.type
_entity.pdbx_description
1 polymer ?
#
loop_
_entity_poly.entity_id
_entity_poly.type
_entity_poly.pdbx_seq_one_letter_code
_entity_poly.pdbx_strand_id
1 'polypeptide(L)'
;MSRAIEKLTKTVEENDLQIANSMNKLELKKSGESKLGDVGDVDEALKQDDTNEHPDASTFGRHENKENKFISAASLFVQQLGLTPKGLYRTTGATANLLRLIEEQQKLEESSNKKNIGDEIDNLVSLNQTLIVKQRQSKDELEEARKALIEVLLIWLADVLGDESDIVIKRMGEIDENPFLETFKRSYSIEQVMVKASKLWSTWHENLKKPDLASIKVTHDGRFPKEILDEEDQKLKKLKRESGAGIYKAVTTALQEMNEYNPSGRYVVSELWNSKEGRRATLKEVIDHMLQT
;
A
#
# COMPACT_ATOMS: atom_id res chain seq x y z
N MET A 1 18.88 13.36 10.96
CA MET A 1 17.92 12.81 9.99
C MET A 1 17.66 11.31 10.23
N SER A 2 18.70 10.45 10.28
CA SER A 2 18.54 8.99 10.46
C SER A 2 17.81 8.55 11.74
N ARG A 3 18.05 9.19 12.89
CA ARG A 3 17.33 8.86 14.15
C ARG A 3 15.82 9.18 14.10
N ALA A 4 15.42 10.17 13.31
CA ALA A 4 14.01 10.54 13.18
C ALA A 4 13.27 9.55 12.29
N ILE A 5 13.94 9.07 11.23
CA ILE A 5 13.43 8.01 10.35
C ILE A 5 13.29 6.69 11.12
N GLU A 6 14.32 6.28 11.87
CA GLU A 6 14.30 5.07 12.69
C GLU A 6 13.19 5.09 13.75
N LYS A 7 12.97 6.25 14.38
CA LYS A 7 11.88 6.43 15.34
C LYS A 7 10.51 6.32 14.67
N LEU A 8 10.33 6.90 13.48
CA LEU A 8 9.09 6.78 12.71
C LEU A 8 8.83 5.35 12.23
N THR A 9 9.85 4.66 11.73
CA THR A 9 9.74 3.25 11.30
C THR A 9 9.30 2.36 12.46
N LYS A 10 9.90 2.53 13.63
CA LYS A 10 9.52 1.76 14.82
C LYS A 10 8.09 2.04 15.28
N THR A 11 7.64 3.29 15.24
CA THR A 11 6.25 3.66 15.56
C THR A 11 5.26 3.06 14.57
N VAL A 12 5.60 3.01 13.28
CA VAL A 12 4.75 2.37 12.25
C VAL A 12 4.64 0.86 12.51
N GLU A 13 5.76 0.19 12.78
CA GLU A 13 5.77 -1.25 13.08
C GLU A 13 4.98 -1.59 14.35
N GLU A 14 5.08 -0.77 15.40
CA GLU A 14 4.31 -0.93 16.64
C GLU A 14 2.80 -0.73 16.41
N ASN A 15 2.42 0.24 15.57
CA ASN A 15 1.02 0.50 15.22
C ASN A 15 0.42 -0.62 14.36
N ASP A 16 1.17 -1.13 13.37
CA ASP A 16 0.74 -2.25 12.53
C ASP A 16 0.47 -3.50 13.38
N LEU A 17 1.31 -3.74 14.39
CA LEU A 17 1.13 -4.85 15.33
C LEU A 17 -0.11 -4.67 16.22
N GLN A 18 -0.39 -3.44 16.69
CA GLN A 18 -1.61 -3.15 17.45
C GLN A 18 -2.88 -3.33 16.61
N ILE A 19 -2.86 -2.92 15.35
CA ILE A 19 -3.97 -3.08 14.41
C ILE A 19 -4.24 -4.56 14.16
N ALA A 20 -3.19 -5.36 13.89
CA ALA A 20 -3.31 -6.80 13.70
C ALA A 20 -3.92 -7.51 14.92
N ASN A 21 -3.47 -7.15 16.12
CA ASN A 21 -4.01 -7.69 17.38
C ASN A 21 -5.48 -7.30 17.61
N SER A 22 -5.84 -6.06 17.25
CA SER A 22 -7.23 -5.57 17.38
C SER A 22 -8.17 -6.27 16.39
N MET A 23 -7.72 -6.51 15.14
CA MET A 23 -8.48 -7.26 14.14
C MET A 23 -8.70 -8.70 14.58
N ASN A 24 -7.67 -9.39 15.08
CA ASN A 24 -7.80 -10.76 15.56
C ASN A 24 -8.78 -10.86 16.75
N LYS A 25 -8.75 -9.87 17.67
CA LYS A 25 -9.70 -9.78 18.79
C LYS A 25 -11.14 -9.56 18.32
N LEU A 26 -11.36 -8.82 17.23
CA LEU A 26 -12.67 -8.62 16.61
C LEU A 26 -13.20 -9.88 15.91
N GLU A 27 -12.32 -10.64 15.25
CA GLU A 27 -12.69 -11.93 14.63
C GLU A 27 -13.08 -12.98 15.68
N LEU A 28 -12.35 -13.06 16.78
CA LEU A 28 -12.69 -13.91 17.93
C LEU A 28 -14.04 -13.53 18.56
N LYS A 29 -14.39 -12.23 18.60
CA LYS A 29 -15.67 -11.76 19.13
C LYS A 29 -16.85 -12.10 18.21
N LYS A 30 -16.67 -11.97 16.89
CA LYS A 30 -17.66 -12.39 15.88
C LYS A 30 -17.91 -13.91 15.89
N SER A 31 -16.86 -14.70 16.15
CA SER A 31 -16.97 -16.16 16.32
C SER A 31 -17.71 -16.59 17.60
N GLY A 32 -17.73 -15.75 18.64
CA GLY A 32 -18.45 -16.01 19.89
C GLY A 32 -19.94 -15.66 19.82
N GLU A 33 -20.28 -14.63 19.05
CA GLU A 33 -21.67 -14.14 18.91
C GLU A 33 -22.53 -15.02 17.98
N SER A 34 -21.94 -15.84 17.10
CA SER A 34 -22.69 -16.75 16.21
C SER A 34 -23.20 -18.04 16.88
N LYS A 35 -23.10 -18.18 18.22
CA LYS A 35 -23.59 -19.36 18.96
C LYS A 35 -24.79 -19.12 19.87
N LEU A 36 -25.39 -17.92 19.86
CA LEU A 36 -26.73 -17.68 20.43
C LEU A 36 -27.62 -17.01 19.38
N GLY A 37 -28.33 -17.83 18.61
CA GLY A 37 -29.25 -17.33 17.60
C GLY A 37 -29.82 -18.44 16.72
N ASP A 38 -30.35 -19.50 17.33
CA ASP A 38 -31.29 -20.38 16.65
C ASP A 38 -32.35 -20.86 17.65
N VAL A 39 -33.48 -20.16 17.67
CA VAL A 39 -34.77 -20.67 18.15
C VAL A 39 -35.76 -20.32 17.06
N GLY A 40 -35.92 -21.26 16.12
CA GLY A 40 -36.94 -21.22 15.10
C GLY A 40 -38.35 -21.30 15.68
N ASP A 41 -39.23 -20.52 15.06
CA ASP A 41 -40.63 -20.78 14.75
C ASP A 41 -41.35 -21.90 15.52
N VAL A 42 -42.12 -21.51 16.53
CA VAL A 42 -43.37 -22.17 16.92
C VAL A 42 -44.38 -21.09 17.30
N ASP A 43 -45.22 -20.68 16.35
CA ASP A 43 -46.69 -20.64 16.46
C ASP A 43 -47.30 -19.73 15.39
N GLU A 44 -47.51 -20.32 14.21
CA GLU A 44 -48.60 -19.94 13.32
C GLU A 44 -49.81 -20.84 13.65
N ALA A 45 -50.49 -20.52 14.75
CA ALA A 45 -51.77 -21.11 15.12
C ALA A 45 -52.60 -20.18 16.02
N LEU A 46 -52.84 -18.95 15.57
CA LEU A 46 -53.92 -18.10 16.10
C LEU A 46 -54.78 -17.59 14.94
N LYS A 47 -55.54 -18.53 14.36
CA LYS A 47 -56.82 -18.24 13.71
C LYS A 47 -57.82 -19.27 14.21
N GLN A 48 -58.63 -18.91 15.20
CA GLN A 48 -60.09 -19.09 15.20
C GLN A 48 -60.72 -18.61 16.52
N ASP A 49 -61.81 -17.88 16.33
CA ASP A 49 -62.96 -17.61 17.19
C ASP A 49 -62.79 -16.87 18.54
N ASP A 50 -63.08 -15.57 18.46
CA ASP A 50 -63.93 -14.90 19.43
C ASP A 50 -65.33 -15.54 19.43
N THR A 51 -65.82 -16.01 20.58
CA THR A 51 -66.98 -15.42 21.28
C THR A 51 -67.45 -16.30 22.46
N ASN A 52 -67.51 -15.65 23.64
CA ASN A 52 -68.44 -15.84 24.76
C ASN A 52 -69.19 -17.17 24.92
N GLU A 53 -68.95 -17.86 26.04
CA GLU A 53 -69.96 -18.08 27.08
C GLU A 53 -69.32 -18.61 28.39
N HIS A 54 -69.85 -18.14 29.52
CA HIS A 54 -69.52 -18.46 30.92
C HIS A 54 -70.40 -19.66 31.38
N PRO A 55 -70.25 -20.18 32.62
CA PRO A 55 -69.26 -21.11 33.19
C PRO A 55 -69.83 -22.54 33.41
N ASP A 56 -69.01 -23.53 33.76
CA ASP A 56 -69.42 -24.45 34.84
C ASP A 56 -68.23 -25.02 35.62
N ALA A 57 -68.41 -25.05 36.93
CA ALA A 57 -67.49 -25.55 37.92
C ALA A 57 -67.70 -27.05 38.10
N SER A 58 -66.68 -27.84 37.74
CA SER A 58 -66.24 -29.00 38.52
C SER A 58 -65.32 -29.88 37.68
N THR A 59 -64.02 -29.80 37.92
CA THR A 59 -63.22 -31.01 38.17
C THR A 59 -61.81 -30.64 38.64
N PHE A 60 -61.49 -31.21 39.78
CA PHE A 60 -60.20 -31.32 40.43
C PHE A 60 -59.12 -31.83 39.45
N GLY A 61 -57.95 -31.19 39.36
CA GLY A 61 -56.88 -31.65 38.48
C GLY A 61 -55.61 -30.81 38.56
N ARG A 62 -54.80 -31.08 39.58
CA ARG A 62 -53.48 -30.49 39.86
C ARG A 62 -52.52 -30.69 38.68
N HIS A 63 -52.24 -29.64 37.91
CA HIS A 63 -51.01 -29.51 37.14
C HIS A 63 -50.23 -28.32 37.71
N GLU A 64 -49.20 -28.61 38.51
CA GLU A 64 -48.30 -27.59 39.07
C GLU A 64 -47.54 -26.89 37.95
N ASN A 65 -48.03 -25.70 37.59
CA ASN A 65 -47.44 -24.85 36.57
C ASN A 65 -46.07 -24.32 37.04
N LYS A 66 -45.13 -24.09 36.11
CA LYS A 66 -43.77 -23.60 36.42
C LYS A 66 -43.76 -22.30 37.27
N GLU A 67 -44.82 -21.51 37.17
CA GLU A 67 -45.08 -20.32 37.99
C GLU A 67 -45.15 -20.64 39.50
N ASN A 68 -45.76 -21.77 39.89
CA ASN A 68 -45.87 -22.15 41.30
C ASN A 68 -44.51 -22.50 41.92
N LYS A 69 -43.56 -23.02 41.13
CA LYS A 69 -42.19 -23.27 41.59
C LYS A 69 -41.42 -21.96 41.79
N PHE A 70 -41.61 -20.99 40.89
CA PHE A 70 -40.99 -19.67 41.01
C PHE A 70 -41.52 -18.91 42.22
N ILE A 71 -42.83 -18.96 42.45
CA ILE A 71 -43.50 -18.37 43.62
C ILE A 71 -43.04 -19.05 44.92
N SER A 72 -42.89 -20.38 44.93
CA SER A 72 -42.37 -21.13 46.09
C SER A 72 -40.91 -20.77 46.42
N ALA A 73 -40.05 -20.69 45.40
CA ALA A 73 -38.65 -20.29 45.58
C ALA A 73 -38.50 -18.84 46.05
N ALA A 74 -39.31 -17.91 45.50
CA ALA A 74 -39.35 -16.52 45.94
C ALA A 74 -39.83 -16.40 47.40
N SER A 75 -40.84 -17.17 47.79
CA SER A 75 -41.35 -17.22 49.17
C SER A 75 -40.30 -17.74 50.17
N LEU A 76 -39.54 -18.78 49.79
CA LEU A 76 -38.46 -19.33 50.61
C LEU A 76 -37.31 -18.32 50.78
N PHE A 77 -36.93 -17.61 49.71
CA PHE A 77 -35.90 -16.58 49.74
C PHE A 77 -36.29 -15.38 50.62
N VAL A 78 -37.57 -14.99 50.59
CA VAL A 78 -38.17 -13.95 51.45
C VAL A 78 -38.12 -14.34 52.93
N GLN A 79 -38.46 -15.59 53.25
CA GLN A 79 -38.43 -16.12 54.62
C GLN A 79 -37.01 -16.16 55.18
N GLN A 80 -36.02 -16.47 54.35
CA GLN A 80 -34.62 -16.63 54.75
C GLN A 80 -33.88 -15.29 54.94
N LEU A 81 -34.35 -14.23 54.27
CA LEU A 81 -33.82 -12.86 54.42
C LEU A 81 -34.63 -11.97 55.39
N GLY A 82 -35.75 -12.47 55.93
CA GLY A 82 -36.60 -11.72 56.87
C GLY A 82 -37.28 -10.50 56.27
N LEU A 83 -37.43 -10.45 54.93
CA LEU A 83 -37.99 -9.29 54.23
C LEU A 83 -39.52 -9.40 54.12
N THR A 84 -40.23 -8.27 54.22
CA THR A 84 -41.68 -8.26 53.95
C THR A 84 -41.95 -8.30 52.44
N PRO A 85 -43.10 -8.83 51.95
CA PRO A 85 -43.41 -8.86 50.52
C PRO A 85 -43.32 -7.48 49.83
N LYS A 86 -43.76 -6.40 50.50
CA LYS A 86 -43.58 -5.02 50.03
C LYS A 86 -42.11 -4.59 49.93
N GLY A 87 -41.27 -5.09 50.83
CA GLY A 87 -39.81 -4.96 50.77
C GLY A 87 -39.23 -5.67 49.55
N LEU A 88 -39.71 -6.88 49.22
CA LEU A 88 -39.29 -7.63 48.04
C LEU A 88 -39.60 -6.87 46.74
N TYR A 89 -40.83 -6.39 46.54
CA TYR A 89 -41.21 -5.61 45.35
C TYR A 89 -40.42 -4.28 45.23
N ARG A 90 -40.11 -3.63 46.35
CA ARG A 90 -39.24 -2.44 46.37
C ARG A 90 -37.79 -2.80 46.03
N THR A 91 -37.27 -3.92 46.53
CA THR A 91 -35.91 -4.37 46.23
C THR A 91 -35.76 -4.87 44.80
N THR A 92 -36.75 -5.58 44.25
CA THR A 92 -36.74 -6.05 42.85
C THR A 92 -36.86 -4.87 41.87
N GLY A 93 -37.72 -3.90 42.17
CA GLY A 93 -37.80 -2.65 41.41
C GLY A 93 -36.51 -1.81 41.48
N ALA A 94 -35.87 -1.75 42.66
CA ALA A 94 -34.58 -1.09 42.83
C ALA A 94 -33.46 -1.79 42.05
N THR A 95 -33.39 -3.13 42.07
CA THR A 95 -32.42 -3.89 41.28
C THR A 95 -32.65 -3.76 39.77
N ALA A 96 -33.90 -3.75 39.30
CA ALA A 96 -34.21 -3.53 37.88
C ALA A 96 -33.77 -2.14 37.41
N ASN A 97 -33.99 -1.11 38.23
CA ASN A 97 -33.53 0.24 37.96
C ASN A 97 -32.00 0.35 37.94
N LEU A 98 -31.30 -0.35 38.85
CA LEU A 98 -29.83 -0.41 38.87
C LEU A 98 -29.28 -1.09 37.61
N LEU A 99 -29.86 -2.21 37.18
CA LEU A 99 -29.46 -2.89 35.94
C LEU A 99 -29.65 -1.98 34.71
N ARG A 100 -30.80 -1.31 34.59
CA ARG A 100 -31.05 -0.35 33.50
C ARG A 100 -30.03 0.78 33.49
N LEU A 101 -29.67 1.31 34.66
CA LEU A 101 -28.68 2.37 34.78
C LEU A 101 -27.28 1.89 34.38
N ILE A 102 -26.90 0.67 34.75
CA ILE A 102 -25.62 0.06 34.36
C ILE A 102 -25.56 -0.13 32.84
N GLU A 103 -26.63 -0.64 32.21
CA GLU A 103 -26.70 -0.80 30.76
C GLU A 103 -26.61 0.55 30.01
N GLU A 104 -27.25 1.59 30.55
CA GLU A 104 -27.16 2.95 29.99
C GLU A 104 -25.76 3.53 30.09
N GLN A 105 -25.08 3.35 31.24
CA GLN A 105 -23.69 3.78 31.41
C GLN A 105 -22.75 3.05 30.45
N GLN A 106 -22.91 1.74 30.28
CA GLN A 106 -22.11 0.95 29.33
C GLN A 106 -22.30 1.43 27.88
N LYS A 107 -23.53 1.70 27.45
CA LYS A 107 -23.81 2.23 26.10
C LYS A 107 -23.20 3.61 25.87
N LEU A 108 -23.24 4.47 26.88
CA LEU A 108 -22.64 5.82 26.81
C LEU A 108 -21.11 5.74 26.72
N GLU A 109 -20.48 4.87 27.51
CA GLU A 109 -19.04 4.64 27.49
C GLU A 109 -18.59 4.07 26.13
N GLU A 110 -19.32 3.07 25.59
CA GLU A 110 -19.07 2.54 24.25
C GLU A 110 -19.23 3.60 23.16
N SER A 111 -20.26 4.44 23.25
CA SER A 111 -20.50 5.53 22.29
C SER A 111 -19.41 6.60 22.36
N SER A 112 -18.99 6.98 23.56
CA SER A 112 -17.91 7.94 23.78
C SER A 112 -16.58 7.41 23.26
N ASN A 113 -16.27 6.14 23.54
CA ASN A 113 -15.03 5.51 23.08
C ASN A 113 -15.01 5.35 21.55
N LYS A 114 -16.12 4.92 20.93
CA LYS A 114 -16.26 4.87 19.46
C LYS A 114 -16.04 6.23 18.82
N LYS A 115 -16.58 7.29 19.43
CA LYS A 115 -16.39 8.67 18.94
C LYS A 115 -14.92 9.10 19.05
N ASN A 116 -14.27 8.86 20.18
CA ASN A 116 -12.86 9.21 20.37
C ASN A 116 -11.96 8.49 19.36
N ILE A 117 -12.20 7.18 19.13
CA ILE A 117 -11.51 6.41 18.09
C ILE A 117 -11.79 6.99 16.70
N GLY A 118 -13.03 7.39 16.41
CA GLY A 118 -13.39 8.05 15.17
C GLY A 118 -12.63 9.35 14.95
N ASP A 119 -12.60 10.22 15.95
CA ASP A 119 -11.89 11.50 15.93
C ASP A 119 -10.37 11.27 15.74
N GLU A 120 -9.79 10.25 16.38
CA GLU A 120 -8.37 9.88 16.20
C GLU A 120 -8.07 9.36 14.79
N ILE A 121 -8.94 8.51 14.23
CA ILE A 121 -8.82 8.03 12.85
C ILE A 121 -8.89 9.21 11.87
N ASP A 122 -9.84 10.12 12.05
CA ASP A 122 -9.99 11.30 11.19
C ASP A 122 -8.74 12.20 11.26
N ASN A 123 -8.17 12.38 12.46
CA ASN A 123 -6.91 13.10 12.64
C ASN A 123 -5.74 12.41 11.93
N LEU A 124 -5.62 11.07 12.02
CA LEU A 124 -4.58 10.30 11.35
C LEU A 124 -4.72 10.34 9.82
N VAL A 125 -5.95 10.25 9.30
CA VAL A 125 -6.23 10.38 7.87
C VAL A 125 -5.85 11.77 7.38
N SER A 126 -6.22 12.82 8.11
CA SER A 126 -5.85 14.21 7.80
C SER A 126 -4.33 14.43 7.82
N LEU A 127 -3.64 13.89 8.81
CA LEU A 127 -2.18 13.97 8.91
C LEU A 127 -1.51 13.22 7.75
N ASN A 128 -1.96 12.01 7.43
CA ASN A 128 -1.43 11.23 6.32
C ASN A 128 -1.60 11.98 4.98
N GLN A 129 -2.78 12.54 4.74
CA GLN A 129 -3.02 13.36 3.56
C GLN A 129 -2.07 14.57 3.49
N THR A 130 -1.84 15.24 4.63
CA THR A 130 -0.88 16.35 4.72
C THR A 130 0.55 15.91 4.40
N LEU A 131 0.98 14.77 4.94
CA LEU A 131 2.30 14.21 4.69
C LEU A 131 2.49 13.81 3.22
N ILE A 132 1.47 13.23 2.58
CA ILE A 132 1.49 12.92 1.14
C ILE A 132 1.69 14.21 0.32
N VAL A 133 0.96 15.28 0.64
CA VAL A 133 1.11 16.57 -0.05
C VAL A 133 2.52 17.13 0.14
N LYS A 134 3.04 17.11 1.38
CA LYS A 134 4.40 17.60 1.67
C LYS A 134 5.48 16.78 1.00
N GLN A 135 5.32 15.45 0.94
CA GLN A 135 6.25 14.57 0.26
C GLN A 135 6.28 14.84 -1.24
N ARG A 136 5.12 15.08 -1.87
CA ARG A 136 5.03 15.47 -3.29
C ARG A 136 5.75 16.80 -3.53
N GLN A 137 5.43 17.82 -2.74
CA GLN A 137 6.09 19.14 -2.82
C GLN A 137 7.63 19.02 -2.72
N SER A 138 8.13 18.32 -1.70
CA SER A 138 9.57 18.13 -1.52
C SER A 138 10.21 17.34 -2.65
N LYS A 139 9.50 16.35 -3.22
CA LYS A 139 9.98 15.59 -4.38
C LYS A 139 10.07 16.49 -5.62
N ASP A 140 9.06 17.31 -5.86
CA ASP A 140 9.00 18.22 -7.00
C ASP A 140 10.14 19.25 -6.92
N GLU A 141 10.37 19.86 -5.75
CA GLU A 141 11.49 20.77 -5.50
C GLU A 141 12.87 20.11 -5.76
N LEU A 142 13.05 18.86 -5.33
CA LEU A 142 14.28 18.11 -5.56
C LEU A 142 14.51 17.79 -7.05
N GLU A 143 13.45 17.46 -7.79
CA GLU A 143 13.54 17.21 -9.22
C GLU A 143 13.76 18.51 -10.01
N GLU A 144 13.15 19.64 -9.61
CA GLU A 144 13.44 20.96 -10.18
C GLU A 144 14.90 21.38 -9.94
N ALA A 145 15.40 21.25 -8.71
CA ALA A 145 16.79 21.54 -8.38
C ALA A 145 17.76 20.69 -9.23
N ARG A 146 17.44 19.41 -9.44
CA ARG A 146 18.24 18.52 -10.28
C ARG A 146 18.24 18.95 -11.74
N LYS A 147 17.07 19.29 -12.30
CA LYS A 147 16.96 19.80 -13.68
C LYS A 147 17.78 21.08 -13.86
N ALA A 148 17.67 22.01 -12.92
CA ALA A 148 18.46 23.25 -12.95
C ALA A 148 19.96 22.97 -12.91
N LEU A 149 20.43 22.02 -12.09
CA LEU A 149 21.85 21.63 -12.07
C LEU A 149 22.30 20.96 -13.36
N ILE A 150 21.45 20.16 -14.01
CA ILE A 150 21.75 19.58 -15.32
C ILE A 150 21.92 20.68 -16.37
N GLU A 151 21.01 21.65 -16.41
CA GLU A 151 21.08 22.78 -17.34
C GLU A 151 22.35 23.61 -17.11
N VAL A 152 22.65 23.95 -15.84
CA VAL A 152 23.86 24.70 -15.48
C VAL A 152 25.12 23.93 -15.85
N LEU A 153 25.18 22.63 -15.55
CA LEU A 153 26.36 21.82 -15.83
C LEU A 153 26.55 21.59 -17.35
N LEU A 154 25.46 21.45 -18.11
CA LEU A 154 25.52 21.37 -19.58
C LEU A 154 26.15 22.63 -20.19
N ILE A 155 25.77 23.82 -19.70
CA ILE A 155 26.36 25.09 -20.15
C ILE A 155 27.82 25.16 -19.73
N TRP A 156 28.12 24.82 -18.47
CA TRP A 156 29.47 24.90 -17.93
C TRP A 156 30.46 23.92 -18.60
N LEU A 157 30.04 22.70 -18.91
CA LEU A 157 30.86 21.73 -19.66
C LEU A 157 31.15 22.19 -21.08
N ALA A 158 30.22 22.92 -21.73
CA ALA A 158 30.47 23.50 -23.05
C ALA A 158 31.53 24.62 -23.02
N ASP A 159 31.65 25.33 -21.89
CA ASP A 159 32.48 26.53 -21.75
C ASP A 159 33.83 26.29 -21.04
N VAL A 160 33.98 25.26 -20.18
CA VAL A 160 35.07 25.22 -19.17
C VAL A 160 35.90 23.92 -19.13
N LEU A 161 35.41 22.74 -19.50
CA LEU A 161 36.15 21.48 -19.24
C LEU A 161 36.27 20.50 -20.42
N GLY A 162 37.46 19.90 -20.52
CA GLY A 162 37.70 18.63 -21.21
C GLY A 162 37.28 17.42 -20.35
N ASP A 163 37.37 16.23 -20.96
CA ASP A 163 36.79 14.92 -20.58
C ASP A 163 37.11 14.33 -19.17
N GLU A 164 37.74 15.06 -18.25
CA GLU A 164 38.32 14.51 -17.01
C GLU A 164 37.54 14.76 -15.70
N SER A 165 36.24 15.07 -15.78
CA SER A 165 35.40 15.23 -14.59
C SER A 165 34.82 13.91 -14.05
N ASP A 166 34.80 13.79 -12.71
CA ASP A 166 34.11 12.71 -12.00
C ASP A 166 32.58 12.80 -12.10
N ILE A 167 32.06 14.01 -12.30
CA ILE A 167 30.63 14.29 -12.43
C ILE A 167 30.35 14.73 -13.87
N VAL A 168 29.63 13.88 -14.59
CA VAL A 168 29.32 14.08 -16.00
C VAL A 168 27.82 14.11 -16.24
N ILE A 169 27.40 14.70 -17.35
CA ILE A 169 26.04 14.54 -17.84
C ILE A 169 25.97 13.26 -18.67
N LYS A 170 25.20 12.29 -18.18
CA LYS A 170 24.92 11.06 -18.92
C LYS A 170 23.58 11.17 -19.62
N ARG A 171 23.53 10.75 -20.88
CA ARG A 171 22.31 10.71 -21.70
C ARG A 171 21.68 9.32 -21.63
N MET A 172 20.81 9.12 -20.64
CA MET A 172 20.18 7.83 -20.35
C MET A 172 19.28 7.38 -21.51
N GLY A 173 19.54 6.17 -22.02
CA GLY A 173 18.82 5.61 -23.15
C GLY A 173 19.39 6.01 -24.52
N GLU A 174 20.51 6.73 -24.56
CA GLU A 174 21.27 6.94 -25.80
C GLU A 174 22.15 5.72 -26.10
N ILE A 175 22.14 5.29 -27.37
CA ILE A 175 22.99 4.19 -27.80
C ILE A 175 24.40 4.71 -28.05
N ASP A 176 25.39 4.12 -27.40
CA ASP A 176 26.80 4.38 -27.72
C ASP A 176 27.11 3.98 -29.18
N GLU A 177 27.62 4.92 -29.96
CA GLU A 177 27.95 4.73 -31.38
C GLU A 177 29.29 3.99 -31.57
N ASN A 178 30.19 4.04 -30.59
CA ASN A 178 31.55 3.50 -30.72
C ASN A 178 31.57 2.00 -31.11
N PRO A 179 30.74 1.11 -30.51
CA PRO A 179 30.72 -0.30 -30.88
C PRO A 179 30.28 -0.54 -32.34
N PHE A 180 29.49 0.36 -32.92
CA PHE A 180 29.08 0.28 -34.32
C PHE A 180 30.28 0.57 -35.22
N LEU A 181 31.01 1.66 -34.93
CA LEU A 181 32.22 2.02 -35.66
C LEU A 181 33.28 0.92 -35.56
N GLU A 182 33.56 0.40 -34.37
CA GLU A 182 34.56 -0.67 -34.16
C GLU A 182 34.23 -1.96 -34.90
N THR A 183 32.95 -2.34 -34.94
CA THR A 183 32.50 -3.55 -35.64
C THR A 183 32.73 -3.44 -37.15
N PHE A 184 32.41 -2.29 -37.74
CA PHE A 184 32.56 -2.08 -39.18
C PHE A 184 34.00 -1.78 -39.62
N LYS A 185 34.82 -1.17 -38.75
CA LYS A 185 36.26 -0.88 -39.03
C LYS A 185 37.06 -2.11 -39.46
N ARG A 186 36.64 -3.31 -39.06
CA ARG A 186 37.33 -4.58 -39.37
C ARG A 186 37.15 -5.04 -40.81
N SER A 187 36.14 -4.54 -41.52
CA SER A 187 35.67 -5.13 -42.79
C SER A 187 35.43 -4.11 -43.91
N TYR A 188 35.55 -2.81 -43.65
CA TYR A 188 35.15 -1.75 -44.59
C TYR A 188 36.11 -0.56 -44.58
N SER A 189 36.09 0.25 -45.65
CA SER A 189 36.79 1.54 -45.70
C SER A 189 36.15 2.55 -44.75
N ILE A 190 36.87 3.60 -44.35
CA ILE A 190 36.40 4.63 -43.39
C ILE A 190 35.06 5.24 -43.82
N GLU A 191 34.90 5.60 -45.10
CA GLU A 191 33.64 6.15 -45.64
C GLU A 191 32.48 5.16 -45.52
N GLN A 192 32.74 3.88 -45.83
CA GLN A 192 31.74 2.82 -45.72
C GLN A 192 31.38 2.50 -44.26
N VAL A 193 32.36 2.59 -43.35
CA VAL A 193 32.16 2.41 -41.91
C VAL A 193 31.18 3.44 -41.39
N MET A 194 31.41 4.73 -41.66
CA MET A 194 30.53 5.80 -41.18
C MET A 194 29.09 5.61 -41.66
N VAL A 195 28.90 5.34 -42.96
CA VAL A 195 27.56 5.14 -43.54
C VAL A 195 26.86 3.92 -42.94
N LYS A 196 27.57 2.79 -42.77
CA LYS A 196 26.97 1.55 -42.24
C LYS A 196 26.69 1.64 -40.74
N ALA A 197 27.62 2.20 -39.96
CA ALA A 197 27.44 2.43 -38.54
C ALA A 197 26.25 3.34 -38.28
N SER A 198 26.21 4.50 -38.93
CA SER A 198 25.13 5.49 -38.77
C SER A 198 23.77 4.90 -39.17
N LYS A 199 23.70 4.14 -40.28
CA LYS A 199 22.46 3.49 -40.73
C LYS A 199 21.96 2.46 -39.70
N LEU A 200 22.86 1.62 -39.17
CA LEU A 200 22.48 0.60 -38.19
C LEU A 200 22.12 1.23 -36.85
N TRP A 201 22.89 2.21 -36.39
CA TRP A 201 22.62 3.00 -35.18
C TRP A 201 21.24 3.65 -35.26
N SER A 202 20.94 4.35 -36.36
CA SER A 202 19.65 5.02 -36.57
C SER A 202 18.49 4.03 -36.57
N THR A 203 18.68 2.87 -37.20
CA THR A 203 17.67 1.80 -37.21
C THR A 203 17.35 1.33 -35.79
N TRP A 204 18.37 1.16 -34.95
CA TRP A 204 18.17 0.76 -33.56
C TRP A 204 17.61 1.88 -32.69
N HIS A 205 18.09 3.11 -32.87
CA HIS A 205 17.56 4.29 -32.20
C HIS A 205 16.06 4.43 -32.42
N GLU A 206 15.57 4.21 -33.65
CA GLU A 206 14.14 4.20 -33.95
C GLU A 206 13.40 2.96 -33.42
N ASN A 207 14.05 1.81 -33.35
CA ASN A 207 13.44 0.62 -32.77
C ASN A 207 13.27 0.71 -31.24
N LEU A 208 14.19 1.38 -30.55
CA LEU A 208 14.15 1.63 -29.12
C LEU A 208 12.95 2.48 -28.70
N LYS A 209 12.47 3.37 -29.58
CA LYS A 209 11.26 4.18 -29.36
C LYS A 209 9.97 3.36 -29.44
N LYS A 210 10.01 2.16 -30.05
CA LYS A 210 8.80 1.34 -30.26
C LYS A 210 8.44 0.61 -28.97
N PRO A 211 7.17 0.70 -28.50
CA PRO A 211 6.71 -0.02 -27.31
C PRO A 211 6.96 -1.53 -27.41
N ASP A 212 6.76 -2.09 -28.60
CA ASP A 212 6.85 -3.53 -28.91
C ASP A 212 8.25 -4.14 -28.75
N LEU A 213 9.32 -3.34 -28.71
CA LEU A 213 10.67 -3.85 -28.45
C LEU A 213 10.91 -4.07 -26.94
N ALA A 214 10.09 -3.45 -26.08
CA ALA A 214 10.08 -3.74 -24.66
C ALA A 214 9.08 -4.84 -24.36
N SER A 215 9.33 -6.02 -24.92
CA SER A 215 8.72 -7.24 -24.42
C SER A 215 9.17 -7.39 -22.96
N ILE A 216 8.37 -6.83 -22.07
CA ILE A 216 8.56 -6.80 -20.63
C ILE A 216 8.23 -8.22 -20.15
N LYS A 217 9.22 -8.93 -19.60
CA LYS A 217 8.87 -9.98 -18.65
C LYS A 217 8.53 -9.28 -17.34
N VAL A 218 7.24 -9.24 -17.03
CA VAL A 218 6.78 -8.86 -15.70
C VAL A 218 7.09 -10.01 -14.78
N THR A 219 8.18 -9.89 -14.02
CA THR A 219 8.51 -10.89 -13.00
C THR A 219 7.83 -10.50 -11.69
N HIS A 220 7.19 -11.48 -11.04
CA HIS A 220 6.38 -11.28 -9.82
C HIS A 220 7.20 -11.60 -8.56
N ASP A 221 8.48 -11.25 -8.58
CA ASP A 221 9.49 -11.72 -7.62
C ASP A 221 9.46 -10.90 -6.32
N GLY A 222 8.42 -10.09 -6.13
CA GLY A 222 8.25 -9.18 -5.01
C GLY A 222 6.91 -8.43 -5.05
N ARG A 223 6.77 -7.43 -4.16
CA ARG A 223 5.55 -6.62 -4.00
C ARG A 223 5.17 -5.77 -5.22
N PHE A 224 6.10 -5.56 -6.16
CA PHE A 224 5.88 -4.77 -7.36
C PHE A 224 6.45 -5.49 -8.59
N PRO A 225 5.70 -5.49 -9.71
CA PRO A 225 6.18 -6.04 -10.98
C PRO A 225 7.45 -5.31 -11.42
N LYS A 226 8.51 -6.06 -11.72
CA LYS A 226 9.73 -5.52 -12.33
C LYS A 226 9.70 -5.76 -13.83
N GLU A 227 10.05 -4.73 -14.59
CA GLU A 227 10.20 -4.85 -16.03
C GLU A 227 11.62 -5.33 -16.36
N ILE A 228 11.75 -6.58 -16.80
CA ILE A 228 13.04 -7.14 -17.23
C ILE A 228 13.04 -7.24 -18.75
N LEU A 229 14.20 -6.93 -19.34
CA LEU A 229 14.51 -7.13 -20.76
C LEU A 229 14.21 -8.59 -21.15
N ASP A 230 13.35 -8.82 -22.15
CA ASP A 230 13.19 -10.16 -22.71
C ASP A 230 14.37 -10.50 -23.63
N GLU A 231 15.35 -11.22 -23.07
CA GLU A 231 16.49 -11.75 -23.83
C GLU A 231 16.08 -12.74 -24.93
N GLU A 232 14.83 -13.23 -24.91
CA GLU A 232 14.29 -14.14 -25.93
C GLU A 232 13.78 -13.42 -27.18
N ASP A 233 13.73 -12.08 -27.16
CA ASP A 233 13.26 -11.26 -28.28
C ASP A 233 14.04 -11.58 -29.57
N GLN A 234 13.29 -11.86 -30.64
CA GLN A 234 13.87 -12.29 -31.91
C GLN A 234 14.77 -11.22 -32.55
N LYS A 235 14.46 -9.92 -32.36
CA LYS A 235 15.27 -8.82 -32.91
C LYS A 235 16.57 -8.69 -32.13
N LEU A 236 16.54 -8.80 -30.79
CA LEU A 236 17.75 -8.77 -29.96
C LEU A 236 18.65 -10.00 -30.20
N LYS A 237 18.06 -11.20 -30.37
CA LYS A 237 18.80 -12.41 -30.77
C LYS A 237 19.45 -12.26 -32.15
N LYS A 238 18.72 -11.70 -33.11
CA LYS A 238 19.24 -11.40 -34.45
C LYS A 238 20.39 -10.40 -34.38
N LEU A 239 20.24 -9.33 -33.61
CA LEU A 239 21.29 -8.32 -33.38
C LEU A 239 22.59 -8.95 -32.87
N LYS A 240 22.49 -9.78 -31.82
CA LYS A 240 23.65 -10.45 -31.22
C LYS A 240 24.38 -11.35 -32.22
N ARG A 241 23.63 -12.05 -33.07
CA ARG A 241 24.17 -12.96 -34.11
C ARG A 241 24.83 -12.22 -35.26
N GLU A 242 24.21 -11.14 -35.74
CA GLU A 242 24.61 -10.45 -36.97
C GLU A 242 25.61 -9.31 -36.75
N SER A 243 25.52 -8.62 -35.61
CA SER A 243 26.27 -7.40 -35.32
C SER A 243 27.26 -7.56 -34.15
N GLY A 244 27.29 -8.72 -33.51
CA GLY A 244 28.24 -9.05 -32.46
C GLY A 244 27.89 -8.49 -31.07
N ALA A 245 28.73 -8.85 -30.08
CA ALA A 245 28.47 -8.59 -28.67
C ALA A 245 28.54 -7.09 -28.28
N GLY A 246 29.39 -6.31 -28.94
CA GLY A 246 29.57 -4.87 -28.64
C GLY A 246 28.30 -4.06 -28.93
N ILE A 247 27.78 -4.17 -30.16
CA ILE A 247 26.53 -3.51 -30.57
C ILE A 247 25.34 -4.01 -29.74
N TYR A 248 25.27 -5.33 -29.50
CA TYR A 248 24.23 -5.90 -28.63
C TYR A 248 24.26 -5.30 -27.21
N LYS A 249 25.45 -5.17 -26.60
CA LYS A 249 25.60 -4.57 -25.27
C LYS A 249 25.18 -3.10 -25.26
N ALA A 250 25.58 -2.31 -26.27
CA ALA A 250 25.20 -0.90 -26.37
C ALA A 250 23.68 -0.73 -26.46
N VAL A 251 23.02 -1.50 -27.33
CA VAL A 251 21.55 -1.43 -27.51
C VAL A 251 20.81 -1.89 -26.26
N THR A 252 21.23 -2.99 -25.63
CA THR A 252 20.56 -3.50 -24.42
C THR A 252 20.77 -2.60 -23.21
N THR A 253 21.95 -1.98 -23.07
CA THR A 253 22.21 -0.95 -22.04
C THR A 253 21.29 0.24 -22.23
N ALA A 254 21.21 0.80 -23.44
CA ALA A 254 20.31 1.92 -23.74
C ALA A 254 18.84 1.55 -23.49
N LEU A 255 18.42 0.32 -23.82
CA LEU A 255 17.05 -0.13 -23.57
C LEU A 255 16.74 -0.25 -22.07
N GLN A 256 17.68 -0.77 -21.27
CA GLN A 256 17.55 -0.85 -19.81
C GLN A 256 17.47 0.55 -19.18
N GLU A 257 18.37 1.45 -19.58
CA GLU A 257 18.37 2.83 -19.09
C GLU A 257 17.08 3.56 -19.47
N MET A 258 16.56 3.36 -20.68
CA MET A 258 15.30 3.96 -21.08
C MET A 258 14.11 3.44 -20.28
N ASN A 259 14.10 2.15 -19.92
CA ASN A 259 13.07 1.58 -19.06
C ASN A 259 13.17 2.08 -17.61
N GLU A 260 14.38 2.31 -17.10
CA GLU A 260 14.58 2.80 -15.74
C GLU A 260 14.25 4.29 -15.60
N TYR A 261 14.66 5.11 -16.57
CA TYR A 261 14.59 6.58 -16.46
C TYR A 261 13.40 7.20 -17.20
N ASN A 262 12.90 6.56 -18.25
CA ASN A 262 11.78 7.08 -19.03
C ASN A 262 10.93 5.98 -19.72
N PRO A 263 10.36 5.04 -18.94
CA PRO A 263 9.68 3.88 -19.50
C PRO A 263 8.51 4.27 -20.41
N SER A 264 7.72 5.27 -20.02
CA SER A 264 6.57 5.71 -20.80
C SER A 264 6.93 6.65 -21.96
N GLY A 265 7.89 7.55 -21.77
CA GLY A 265 8.21 8.58 -22.76
C GLY A 265 9.12 8.09 -23.88
N ARG A 266 9.98 7.10 -23.62
CA ARG A 266 10.87 6.50 -24.64
C ARG A 266 11.76 7.51 -25.38
N TYR A 267 12.14 8.58 -24.70
CA TYR A 267 13.13 9.55 -25.17
C TYR A 267 14.31 9.61 -24.21
N VAL A 268 15.46 10.03 -24.74
CA VAL A 268 16.71 10.18 -23.98
C VAL A 268 16.54 11.23 -22.89
N VAL A 269 16.97 10.90 -21.67
CA VAL A 269 16.93 11.82 -20.51
C VAL A 269 18.35 12.10 -20.04
N SER A 270 18.68 13.38 -19.88
CA SER A 270 19.96 13.78 -19.27
C SER A 270 19.91 13.59 -17.76
N GLU A 271 20.98 13.08 -17.19
CA GLU A 271 21.08 12.80 -15.76
C GLU A 271 22.48 13.12 -15.22
N LEU A 272 22.54 13.57 -13.95
CA LEU A 272 23.80 13.81 -13.25
C LEU A 272 24.41 12.46 -12.88
N TRP A 273 25.61 12.18 -13.37
CA TRP A 273 26.22 10.86 -13.26
C TRP A 273 27.59 10.93 -12.59
N ASN A 274 27.81 10.04 -11.62
CA ASN A 274 29.12 9.82 -11.03
C ASN A 274 29.82 8.74 -11.86
N SER A 275 30.80 9.14 -12.66
CA SER A 275 31.52 8.24 -13.58
C SER A 275 32.36 7.19 -12.85
N LYS A 276 32.93 7.55 -11.69
CA LYS A 276 33.69 6.64 -10.82
C LYS A 276 32.83 5.55 -10.20
N GLU A 277 31.65 5.93 -9.71
CA GLU A 277 30.74 5.03 -8.99
C GLU A 277 29.79 4.28 -9.93
N GLY A 278 29.68 4.69 -11.20
CA GLY A 278 28.81 4.05 -12.18
C GLY A 278 27.31 4.14 -11.81
N ARG A 279 26.90 5.24 -11.18
CA ARG A 279 25.51 5.47 -10.76
C ARG A 279 25.13 6.95 -10.85
N ARG A 280 23.83 7.21 -10.69
CA ARG A 280 23.28 8.56 -10.51
C ARG A 280 24.04 9.29 -9.39
N ALA A 281 24.49 10.51 -9.68
CA ALA A 281 25.11 11.38 -8.71
C ALA A 281 24.05 11.98 -7.77
N THR A 282 24.40 12.10 -6.50
CA THR A 282 23.64 12.83 -5.50
C THR A 282 23.82 14.34 -5.70
N LEU A 283 22.83 15.14 -5.29
CA LEU A 283 22.96 16.60 -5.34
C LEU A 283 24.18 17.10 -4.55
N LYS A 284 24.50 16.41 -3.44
CA LYS A 284 25.69 16.70 -2.63
C LYS A 284 26.97 16.49 -3.43
N GLU A 285 27.14 15.33 -4.09
CA GLU A 285 28.32 15.06 -4.93
C GLU A 285 28.50 16.11 -6.03
N VAL A 286 27.40 16.54 -6.64
CA VAL A 286 27.42 17.56 -7.70
C VAL A 286 27.83 18.93 -7.16
N ILE A 287 27.26 19.35 -6.03
CA ILE A 287 27.62 20.61 -5.37
C ILE A 287 29.08 20.59 -4.91
N ASP A 288 29.52 19.50 -4.26
CA ASP A 288 30.90 19.34 -3.80
C ASP A 288 31.86 19.44 -4.99
N HIS A 289 31.52 18.85 -6.15
CA HIS A 289 32.32 18.94 -7.37
C HIS A 289 32.36 20.36 -7.95
N MET A 290 31.22 21.05 -8.01
CA MET A 290 31.13 22.44 -8.50
C MET A 290 31.89 23.44 -7.61
N LEU A 291 32.07 23.14 -6.31
CA LEU A 291 32.81 23.99 -5.37
C LEU A 291 34.31 23.69 -5.33
N GLN A 292 34.75 22.53 -5.81
CA GLN A 292 36.16 22.11 -5.82
C GLN A 292 36.91 22.54 -7.10
N THR A 293 36.18 22.95 -8.13
CA THR A 293 36.75 23.45 -9.40
C THR A 293 36.80 24.97 -9.40
#